data_AF-A0A1H5FKA8-F1
#
_entry.id   AF-A0A1H5FKA8-F1
#
_cell.length_a   1.000
_cell.length_b   1.000
_cell.length_c   1.000
_cell.angle_alpha   90.00
_cell.angle_beta   90.00
_cell.angle_gamma   90.00
#
_symmetry.space_group_name_H-M   'P 1'
#
loop_
_entity.id
_entity.type
_entity.pdbx_description
1 polymer ?
#
loop_
_entity_poly.entity_id
_entity_poly.type
_entity_poly.pdbx_seq_one_letter_code
_entity_poly.pdbx_strand_id
1 'polypeptide(L)'
;MPQIKRTPAGEALSNLILDLFRLNSLLFTAGDRMVAGLGLTSARWQILGAIVTAERPQPVAWLARDLGAARQNVQRIVNDLQRDGLVTFETNPHHRRAQLVVLTEKGRQSFDAAMRLQLPWVNGLSDGLSMKDIETVSRVVSTLRGRLESGQEPDDRA
;
A
#
# COMPACT_ATOMS: atom_id res chain seq x y z
N MET A 1 0.94 -39.57 12.18
CA MET A 1 0.19 -38.32 12.02
C MET A 1 -0.43 -38.33 10.64
N PRO A 2 -1.74 -38.07 10.46
CA PRO A 2 -2.33 -38.03 9.13
C PRO A 2 -1.66 -36.91 8.34
N GLN A 3 -1.24 -37.21 7.10
CA GLN A 3 -0.64 -36.24 6.20
C GLN A 3 -1.75 -35.29 5.75
N ILE A 4 -1.91 -34.16 6.43
CA ILE A 4 -2.86 -33.11 6.04
C ILE A 4 -2.43 -32.60 4.66
N LYS A 5 -3.14 -33.02 3.62
CA LYS A 5 -2.90 -32.56 2.25
C LYS A 5 -3.77 -31.32 2.00
N ARG A 6 -3.20 -30.31 1.35
CA ARG A 6 -3.97 -29.15 0.88
C ARG A 6 -5.05 -29.62 -0.08
N THR A 7 -6.21 -28.98 -0.02
CA THR A 7 -7.22 -29.11 -1.10
C THR A 7 -6.65 -28.52 -2.40
N PRO A 8 -7.19 -28.88 -3.58
CA PRO A 8 -6.77 -28.26 -4.84
C PRO A 8 -6.86 -26.73 -4.82
N ALA A 9 -7.90 -26.17 -4.18
CA ALA A 9 -8.05 -24.74 -3.99
C ALA A 9 -6.97 -24.15 -3.06
N GLY A 10 -6.60 -24.87 -1.99
CA GLY A 10 -5.52 -24.46 -1.08
C GLY A 10 -4.15 -24.47 -1.74
N GLU A 11 -3.88 -25.42 -2.64
CA GLU A 11 -2.65 -25.46 -3.43
C GLU A 11 -2.58 -24.31 -4.45
N ALA A 12 -3.66 -24.08 -5.21
CA ALA A 12 -3.75 -22.95 -6.14
C ALA A 12 -3.59 -21.60 -5.42
N LEU A 13 -4.23 -21.43 -4.26
CA LEU A 13 -4.09 -20.23 -3.44
C LEU A 13 -2.68 -20.06 -2.89
N SER A 14 -2.02 -21.15 -2.50
CA SER A 14 -0.63 -21.09 -2.01
C SER A 14 0.32 -20.58 -3.09
N ASN A 15 0.16 -21.03 -4.33
CA ASN A 15 0.95 -20.55 -5.46
C ASN A 15 0.68 -19.07 -5.73
N LEU A 16 -0.60 -18.66 -5.75
CA LEU A 16 -0.98 -17.25 -5.91
C LEU A 16 -0.35 -16.36 -4.83
N ILE A 17 -0.34 -16.79 -3.56
CA ILE A 17 0.27 -16.02 -2.46
C ILE A 17 1.78 -15.81 -2.71
N LEU A 18 2.50 -16.85 -3.15
CA LEU A 18 3.92 -16.74 -3.46
C LEU A 18 4.18 -15.78 -4.63
N ASP A 19 3.35 -15.84 -5.67
CA ASP A 19 3.43 -14.93 -6.80
C ASP A 19 3.12 -13.49 -6.39
N LEU A 20 2.15 -13.26 -5.50
CA LEU A 20 1.85 -11.95 -4.95
C LEU A 20 3.03 -11.36 -4.17
N PHE A 21 3.76 -12.14 -3.39
CA PHE A 21 4.96 -11.65 -2.69
C PHE A 21 6.08 -11.24 -3.64
N ARG A 22 6.29 -12.03 -4.70
CA ARG A 22 7.28 -11.72 -5.74
C ARG A 22 6.87 -10.49 -6.53
N LEU A 23 5.61 -10.42 -6.97
CA LEU A 23 5.04 -9.29 -7.67
C LEU A 23 5.15 -8.02 -6.84
N ASN A 24 4.81 -8.07 -5.54
CA ASN A 24 4.96 -6.93 -4.64
C ASN A 24 6.41 -6.42 -4.64
N SER A 25 7.38 -7.30 -4.48
CA SER A 25 8.81 -6.93 -4.50
C SER A 25 9.23 -6.29 -5.84
N LEU A 26 8.74 -6.81 -6.96
CA LEU A 26 8.99 -6.27 -8.30
C LEU A 26 8.32 -4.90 -8.50
N LEU A 27 7.08 -4.73 -8.02
CA LEU A 27 6.36 -3.45 -8.07
C LEU A 27 7.09 -2.38 -7.27
N PHE A 28 7.59 -2.70 -6.07
CA PHE A 28 8.42 -1.77 -5.30
C PHE A 28 9.70 -1.40 -6.04
N THR A 29 10.41 -2.38 -6.62
CA THR A 29 11.65 -2.11 -7.36
C THR A 29 11.40 -1.26 -8.61
N ALA A 30 10.34 -1.56 -9.36
CA ALA A 30 9.94 -0.80 -10.54
C ALA A 30 9.47 0.61 -10.17
N GLY A 31 8.67 0.74 -9.10
CA GLY A 31 8.22 2.01 -8.56
C GLY A 31 9.38 2.88 -8.09
N ASP A 32 10.37 2.31 -7.40
CA ASP A 32 11.56 3.03 -6.94
C ASP A 32 12.32 3.63 -8.11
N ARG A 33 12.53 2.85 -9.18
CA ARG A 33 13.16 3.35 -10.41
C ARG A 33 12.32 4.44 -11.08
N MET A 34 11.00 4.28 -11.09
CA MET A 34 10.08 5.24 -11.71
C MET A 34 10.14 6.60 -11.00
N VAL A 35 10.15 6.63 -9.67
CA VAL A 35 10.09 7.89 -8.91
C VAL A 35 11.46 8.41 -8.45
N ALA A 36 12.55 7.70 -8.74
CA ALA A 36 13.91 8.06 -8.33
C ALA A 36 14.30 9.50 -8.73
N GLY A 37 13.94 9.91 -9.95
CA GLY A 37 14.22 11.27 -10.46
C GLY A 37 13.53 12.40 -9.69
N LEU A 38 12.52 12.07 -8.86
CA LEU A 38 11.80 13.01 -8.00
C LEU A 38 12.36 13.07 -6.57
N GLY A 39 13.44 12.33 -6.28
CA GLY A 39 13.96 12.18 -4.91
C GLY A 39 13.04 11.36 -4.00
N LEU A 40 12.14 10.56 -4.59
CA LEU A 40 11.20 9.72 -3.88
C LEU A 40 11.62 8.25 -3.92
N THR A 41 10.96 7.46 -3.08
CA THR A 41 10.93 5.99 -3.13
C THR A 41 9.46 5.55 -3.21
N SER A 42 9.18 4.31 -3.56
CA SER A 42 7.83 3.73 -3.58
C SER A 42 7.16 3.85 -2.22
N ALA A 43 7.90 3.61 -1.13
CA ALA A 43 7.36 3.74 0.22
C ALA A 43 6.98 5.18 0.56
N ARG A 44 7.81 6.16 0.18
CA ARG A 44 7.49 7.59 0.33
C ARG A 44 6.28 7.96 -0.53
N TRP A 45 6.27 7.53 -1.79
CA TRP A 45 5.18 7.79 -2.74
C TRP A 45 3.84 7.20 -2.27
N GLN A 46 3.82 5.97 -1.75
CA GLN A 46 2.63 5.34 -1.17
C GLN A 46 2.10 6.12 0.04
N ILE A 47 2.97 6.65 0.91
CA ILE A 47 2.53 7.49 2.03
C ILE A 47 1.93 8.81 1.54
N LEU A 48 2.54 9.47 0.55
CA LEU A 48 1.96 10.67 -0.07
C LEU A 48 0.58 10.34 -0.67
N GLY A 49 0.48 9.22 -1.38
CA GLY A 49 -0.79 8.72 -1.94
C GLY A 49 -1.85 8.49 -0.88
N ALA A 50 -1.50 7.81 0.22
CA ALA A 50 -2.41 7.57 1.34
C ALA A 50 -2.94 8.87 1.97
N ILE A 51 -2.10 9.92 2.05
CA ILE A 51 -2.52 11.24 2.52
C ILE A 51 -3.46 11.91 1.52
N VAL A 52 -3.22 11.79 0.20
CA VAL A 52 -4.10 12.35 -0.85
C VAL A 52 -5.45 11.65 -0.89
N THR A 53 -5.49 10.32 -0.75
CA THR A 53 -6.71 9.53 -0.86
C THR A 53 -7.58 9.58 0.40
N ALA A 54 -7.01 9.95 1.54
CA ALA A 54 -7.77 10.08 2.77
C ALA A 54 -8.78 11.23 2.68
N GLU A 55 -10.03 10.98 3.08
CA GLU A 55 -11.10 11.99 3.10
C GLU A 55 -10.78 13.20 3.99
N ARG A 56 -9.92 13.01 4.98
CA ARG A 56 -9.48 14.03 5.94
C ARG A 56 -8.06 13.73 6.43
N PRO A 57 -7.30 14.73 6.91
CA PRO A 57 -5.98 14.52 7.48
C PRO A 57 -5.97 13.44 8.57
N GLN A 58 -4.98 12.53 8.50
CA GLN A 58 -4.89 11.38 9.39
C GLN A 58 -3.62 11.42 10.24
N PRO A 59 -3.65 10.93 11.49
CA PRO A 59 -2.43 10.67 12.24
C PRO A 59 -1.67 9.47 11.64
N VAL A 60 -0.36 9.42 11.88
CA VAL A 60 0.55 8.36 11.39
C VAL A 60 0.03 6.94 11.68
N ALA A 61 -0.60 6.73 12.83
CA ALA A 61 -1.12 5.43 13.22
C ALA A 61 -2.21 4.91 12.27
N TRP A 62 -3.02 5.80 11.70
CA TRP A 62 -4.08 5.44 10.76
C TRP A 62 -3.50 5.20 9.38
N LEU A 63 -2.60 6.09 8.91
CA LEU A 63 -1.84 5.85 7.67
C LEU A 63 -1.12 4.49 7.68
N ALA A 64 -0.52 4.12 8.81
CA ALA A 64 0.15 2.82 8.96
C ALA A 64 -0.81 1.64 8.87
N ARG A 65 -2.02 1.76 9.44
CA ARG A 65 -3.05 0.74 9.33
C ARG A 65 -3.51 0.58 7.88
N ASP A 66 -3.81 1.69 7.21
CA ASP A 66 -4.32 1.68 5.84
C ASP A 66 -3.29 1.12 4.84
N LEU A 67 -2.00 1.36 5.11
CA LEU A 67 -0.88 0.82 4.32
C LEU A 67 -0.51 -0.62 4.69
N GLY A 68 -1.11 -1.22 5.73
CA GLY A 68 -0.72 -2.54 6.24
C GLY A 68 0.73 -2.59 6.73
N ALA A 69 1.27 -1.46 7.21
CA ALA A 69 2.68 -1.30 7.54
C ALA A 69 2.92 -1.07 9.03
N ALA A 70 4.11 -1.46 9.51
CA ALA A 70 4.50 -1.21 10.89
C ALA A 70 4.53 0.30 11.19
N ARG A 71 3.81 0.73 12.24
CA ARG A 71 3.69 2.16 12.62
C ARG A 71 5.04 2.86 12.77
N GLN A 72 6.04 2.19 13.34
CA GLN A 72 7.38 2.78 13.52
C GLN A 72 8.07 3.08 12.18
N ASN A 73 7.90 2.20 11.19
CA ASN A 73 8.45 2.43 9.86
C ASN A 73 7.75 3.61 9.16
N VAL A 74 6.41 3.67 9.23
CA VAL A 74 5.65 4.80 8.67
C VAL A 74 6.01 6.11 9.36
N GLN A 75 6.14 6.12 10.69
CA GLN A 75 6.58 7.30 11.43
C GLN A 75 7.95 7.79 10.97
N ARG A 76 8.91 6.89 10.79
CA ARG A 76 10.25 7.24 10.30
C ARG A 76 10.16 7.91 8.92
N ILE A 77 9.41 7.31 7.99
CA ILE A 77 9.27 7.85 6.64
C ILE A 77 8.56 9.20 6.65
N VAL A 78 7.49 9.36 7.44
CA VAL A 78 6.78 10.65 7.58
C VAL A 78 7.70 11.73 8.14
N ASN A 79 8.54 11.40 9.14
CA ASN A 79 9.51 12.35 9.67
C ASN A 79 10.56 12.75 8.61
N ASP A 80 10.99 11.81 7.78
CA ASP A 80 11.91 12.11 6.68
C ASP A 80 11.23 13.00 5.63
N LEU A 81 9.97 12.70 5.25
CA LEU A 81 9.17 13.54 4.35
C LEU A 81 8.96 14.95 4.92
N GLN A 82 8.77 15.08 6.24
CA GLN A 82 8.63 16.37 6.90
C GLN A 82 9.93 17.17 6.83
N ARG A 83 11.07 16.51 7.10
CA ARG A 83 12.40 17.13 6.99
C ARG A 83 12.68 17.63 5.56
N ASP A 84 12.21 16.88 4.57
CA ASP A 84 12.33 17.24 3.15
C ASP A 84 11.28 18.29 2.71
N GLY A 85 10.38 18.71 3.61
CA GLY A 85 9.36 19.73 3.40
C GLY A 85 8.18 19.27 2.54
N LEU A 86 7.96 17.96 2.40
CA LEU A 86 6.86 17.37 1.61
C LEU A 86 5.58 17.22 2.43
N VAL A 87 5.71 17.05 3.75
CA VAL A 87 4.57 17.01 4.67
C VAL A 87 4.80 17.96 5.84
N THR A 88 3.72 18.32 6.53
CA THR A 88 3.78 19.00 7.83
C THR A 88 2.79 18.36 8.80
N PHE A 89 2.90 18.76 10.06
CA PHE A 89 2.03 18.28 11.12
C PHE A 89 1.08 19.39 11.58
N GLU A 90 -0.20 19.06 11.63
CA GLU A 90 -1.24 19.91 12.20
C GLU A 90 -1.71 19.38 13.55
N THR A 91 -2.25 20.29 14.37
CA THR A 91 -2.80 19.91 15.67
C THR A 91 -4.07 19.10 15.45
N ASN A 92 -4.14 17.95 16.09
CA ASN A 92 -5.36 17.16 16.15
C ASN A 92 -6.25 17.70 17.30
N PRO A 93 -7.42 18.28 17.00
CA PRO A 93 -8.29 18.86 18.02
C PRO A 93 -8.83 17.81 19.01
N HIS A 94 -8.90 16.55 18.60
CA HIS A 94 -9.40 15.45 19.43
C HIS A 94 -8.29 14.78 20.24
N HIS A 95 -7.02 14.91 19.84
CA HIS A 95 -5.92 14.21 20.50
C HIS A 95 -4.56 14.88 20.25
N ARG A 96 -4.17 15.85 21.09
CA ARG A 96 -2.96 16.70 20.89
C ARG A 96 -1.66 15.94 20.59
N ARG A 97 -1.45 14.76 21.18
CA ARG A 97 -0.24 13.94 20.95
C ARG A 97 -0.25 13.15 19.63
N ALA A 98 -1.38 13.11 18.92
CA ALA A 98 -1.54 12.40 17.66
C ALA A 98 -1.79 13.41 16.54
N GLN A 99 -0.75 14.17 16.21
CA GLN A 99 -0.79 15.18 15.16
C GLN A 99 -1.23 14.60 13.82
N LEU A 100 -1.96 15.41 13.05
CA LEU A 100 -2.44 15.06 11.73
C LEU A 100 -1.34 15.32 10.71
N VAL A 101 -1.11 14.38 9.80
CA VAL A 101 -0.15 14.54 8.70
C VAL A 101 -0.88 15.16 7.52
N VAL A 102 -0.33 16.26 7.00
CA VAL A 102 -0.85 16.95 5.82
C VAL A 102 0.25 17.18 4.80
N LEU A 103 -0.12 17.18 3.51
CA LEU A 103 0.80 17.57 2.44
C LEU A 103 1.07 19.06 2.46
N THR A 104 2.32 19.44 2.23
CA THR A 104 2.64 20.80 1.83
C THR A 104 2.33 20.97 0.33
N GLU A 105 2.40 22.21 -0.16
CA GLU A 105 2.32 22.48 -1.59
C GLU A 105 3.43 21.75 -2.37
N LYS A 106 4.67 21.76 -1.85
CA LYS A 106 5.78 20.98 -2.41
C LYS A 106 5.46 19.48 -2.45
N GLY A 107 4.89 18.94 -1.38
CA GLY A 107 4.45 17.54 -1.30
C GLY A 107 3.43 17.18 -2.38
N ARG A 108 2.43 18.04 -2.57
CA ARG A 108 1.40 17.88 -3.61
C ARG A 108 2.02 17.88 -5.00
N GLN A 109 2.89 18.84 -5.30
CA GLN A 109 3.59 18.91 -6.59
C GLN A 109 4.46 17.67 -6.85
N SER A 110 5.18 17.17 -5.84
CA SER A 110 5.96 15.94 -5.95
C SER A 110 5.08 14.71 -6.20
N PHE A 111 3.92 14.60 -5.52
CA PHE A 111 2.96 13.53 -5.76
C PHE A 111 2.38 13.59 -7.17
N ASP A 112 1.97 14.77 -7.63
CA ASP A 112 1.40 14.95 -8.97
C ASP A 112 2.45 14.63 -10.06
N ALA A 113 3.73 14.95 -9.82
CA ALA A 113 4.82 14.54 -10.69
C ALA A 113 4.98 13.01 -10.74
N ALA A 114 4.89 12.33 -9.59
CA ALA A 114 4.90 10.86 -9.56
C ALA A 114 3.71 10.26 -10.31
N MET A 115 2.52 10.87 -10.21
CA MET A 115 1.33 10.40 -10.93
C MET A 115 1.46 10.56 -12.45
N ARG A 116 2.12 11.61 -12.94
CA ARG A 116 2.43 11.74 -14.37
C ARG A 116 3.35 10.64 -14.91
N LEU A 117 4.23 10.10 -14.08
CA LEU A 117 5.08 8.95 -14.43
C LEU A 117 4.33 7.62 -14.30
N GLN A 118 3.47 7.50 -13.28
CA GLN A 118 2.68 6.31 -13.01
C GLN A 118 1.67 6.01 -14.11
N LEU A 119 1.05 7.04 -14.71
CA LEU A 119 0.00 6.86 -15.73
C LEU A 119 0.48 6.04 -16.94
N PRO A 120 1.54 6.42 -17.68
CA PRO A 120 2.03 5.60 -18.79
C PRO A 120 2.59 4.25 -18.31
N TRP A 121 3.16 4.19 -17.10
CA TRP A 121 3.68 2.96 -16.53
C TRP A 121 2.59 1.91 -16.29
N VAL A 122 1.45 2.30 -15.69
CA VAL A 122 0.34 1.38 -15.44
C VAL A 122 -0.34 0.95 -16.74
N ASN A 123 -0.47 1.87 -17.71
CA ASN A 123 -1.01 1.53 -19.03
C ASN A 123 -0.14 0.48 -19.74
N GLY A 124 1.19 0.63 -19.67
CA GLY A 124 2.13 -0.35 -20.20
C GLY A 124 2.07 -1.70 -19.49
N LEU A 125 1.94 -1.71 -18.16
CA LEU A 125 1.76 -2.95 -17.39
C LEU A 125 0.43 -3.65 -17.68
N SER A 126 -0.61 -2.89 -18.04
CA SER A 126 -1.93 -3.44 -18.36
C SER A 126 -2.09 -3.92 -19.80
N ASP A 127 -1.12 -3.64 -20.68
CA ASP A 127 -1.21 -4.01 -22.08
C ASP A 127 -1.31 -5.53 -22.25
N GLY A 128 -2.27 -5.98 -23.05
CA GLY A 128 -2.60 -7.41 -23.22
C GLY A 128 -3.32 -8.08 -22.05
N LEU A 129 -3.61 -7.38 -20.95
CA LEU A 129 -4.39 -7.94 -19.84
C LEU A 129 -5.90 -7.79 -20.05
N SER A 130 -6.64 -8.85 -19.76
CA SER A 130 -8.11 -8.83 -19.75
C SER A 130 -8.63 -8.10 -18.52
N MET A 131 -9.56 -7.16 -18.73
CA MET A 131 -10.25 -6.44 -17.63
C MET A 131 -10.94 -7.42 -16.66
N LYS A 132 -11.54 -8.49 -17.19
CA LYS A 132 -12.21 -9.53 -16.38
C LYS A 132 -11.24 -10.28 -15.47
N ASP A 133 -10.01 -10.52 -15.94
CA ASP A 133 -9.00 -11.22 -15.14
C ASP A 133 -8.47 -10.32 -14.03
N ILE A 134 -8.23 -9.03 -14.33
CA ILE A 134 -7.87 -8.01 -13.34
C ILE A 134 -8.95 -7.91 -12.25
N GLU A 135 -10.21 -7.81 -12.63
CA GLU A 135 -11.35 -7.77 -11.69
C GLU A 135 -11.46 -9.05 -10.85
N THR A 136 -11.15 -10.20 -11.44
CA THR A 136 -11.18 -11.49 -10.74
C THR A 136 -10.08 -11.56 -9.69
N VAL A 137 -8.84 -11.20 -10.04
CA VAL A 137 -7.72 -11.12 -9.08
C VAL A 137 -8.02 -10.10 -7.99
N SER A 138 -8.56 -8.93 -8.34
CA SER A 138 -8.92 -7.88 -7.38
C SER A 138 -9.94 -8.38 -6.34
N ARG A 139 -11.00 -9.10 -6.77
CA ARG A 139 -11.97 -9.71 -5.85
C ARG A 139 -11.34 -10.76 -4.94
N VAL A 140 -10.46 -11.61 -5.46
CA VAL A 140 -9.74 -12.62 -4.68
C VAL A 140 -8.87 -11.95 -3.62
N VAL A 141 -8.05 -10.97 -4.00
CA VAL A 141 -7.17 -10.22 -3.09
C VAL A 141 -7.99 -9.50 -2.01
N SER A 142 -9.09 -8.83 -2.37
CA SER A 142 -9.96 -8.16 -1.40
C SER A 142 -10.60 -9.13 -0.41
N THR A 143 -10.99 -10.33 -0.87
CA THR A 143 -11.55 -11.38 0.00
C THR A 143 -10.51 -11.90 0.98
N LEU A 144 -9.27 -12.15 0.51
CA LEU A 144 -8.17 -12.60 1.37
C LEU A 144 -7.81 -11.55 2.41
N ARG A 145 -7.71 -10.27 2.00
CA ARG A 145 -7.46 -9.16 2.93
C ARG A 145 -8.52 -9.11 4.03
N GLY A 146 -9.80 -9.18 3.67
CA GLY A 146 -10.90 -9.17 4.65
C GLY A 146 -10.85 -10.34 5.64
N ARG A 147 -10.43 -11.54 5.20
CA ARG A 147 -10.24 -12.70 6.10
C ARG A 147 -9.07 -12.53 7.08
N LEU A 148 -7.97 -11.95 6.61
CA LEU A 148 -6.79 -11.69 7.43
C LEU A 148 -7.03 -10.56 8.44
N GLU A 149 -7.76 -9.52 8.05
CA GLU A 149 -8.12 -8.40 8.92
C GLU A 149 -9.17 -8.79 9.98
N SER A 150 -10.11 -9.68 9.64
CA SER A 150 -11.13 -10.15 10.58
C SER A 150 -10.62 -11.23 11.55
N GLY A 151 -9.40 -11.72 11.36
CA GLY A 151 -8.84 -12.79 12.19
C GLY A 151 -9.59 -14.12 12.08
N GLN A 152 -10.31 -14.36 10.97
CA GLN A 152 -10.92 -15.66 10.71
C GLN A 152 -9.81 -16.68 10.43
N GLU A 153 -9.30 -17.30 11.49
CA GLU A 153 -8.69 -18.63 11.39
C GLU A 153 -9.75 -19.59 10.82
N PRO A 154 -9.38 -20.48 9.88
CA PRO A 154 -10.29 -21.53 9.45
C PRO A 154 -10.71 -22.33 10.68
N ASP A 155 -12.02 -22.53 10.84
CA ASP A 155 -12.59 -23.36 11.89
C ASP A 155 -11.97 -24.76 11.79
N ASP A 156 -11.06 -25.08 12.72
CA ASP A 156 -10.41 -26.38 12.87
C ASP A 156 -11.40 -27.41 13.46
N ARG A 157 -12.64 -27.45 12.95
CA ARG A 157 -13.66 -28.47 13.24
C ARG A 157 -14.63 -28.65 12.07
N ALA A 158 -14.26 -29.51 11.12
CA ALA A 158 -15.19 -30.35 10.35
C ALA A 158 -14.52 -31.66 9.95
#